data_AF-A0A1M5A6C4-F1
#
_entry.id   AF-A0A1M5A6C4-F1
#
_cell.length_a   1.000
_cell.length_b   1.000
_cell.length_c   1.000
_cell.angle_alpha   90.00
_cell.angle_beta   90.00
_cell.angle_gamma   90.00
#
_symmetry.space_group_name_H-M   'P 1'
#
loop_
_entity.id
_entity.type
_entity.pdbx_description
1 polymer ?
#
loop_
_entity_poly.entity_id
_entity_poly.type
_entity_poly.pdbx_seq_one_letter_code
_entity_poly.pdbx_strand_id
1 'polypeptide(L)'
;MSVLDLNGFFNGDMDRMIEKFNLFDKTFKKGVLSVLLVDPDNQMPINNYPSKNHDLFLKYIDFSKCEKGDYRLIEKQVMHGGYEGFVFDNIDEVGWIEDKAELEHLIKNSLKRDTLPFTDSIIDFNEVKVVCRCKEIPEYLKGQSLQMVIIEV
;
A
#
# COMPACT_ATOMS: atom_id res chain seq x y z
N MET A 1 11.47 -29.93 0.82
CA MET A 1 11.94 -29.24 -0.40
C MET A 1 10.76 -29.21 -1.35
N SER A 2 10.09 -28.07 -1.49
CA SER A 2 8.97 -27.94 -2.42
C SER A 2 9.52 -27.72 -3.82
N VAL A 3 9.09 -28.57 -4.75
CA VAL A 3 9.37 -28.41 -6.18
C VAL A 3 8.69 -27.11 -6.61
N LEU A 4 9.48 -26.14 -7.07
CA LEU A 4 8.97 -24.97 -7.79
C LEU A 4 8.15 -25.50 -8.96
N ASP A 5 6.85 -25.26 -8.94
CA ASP A 5 5.94 -25.65 -10.01
C ASP A 5 6.25 -24.78 -11.24
N LEU A 6 7.15 -25.30 -12.09
CA LEU A 6 7.65 -24.67 -13.31
C LEU A 6 6.58 -24.59 -14.42
N ASN A 7 5.34 -25.01 -14.15
CA ASN A 7 4.24 -24.90 -15.11
C ASN A 7 3.75 -23.45 -15.30
N GLY A 8 3.94 -22.57 -14.32
CA GLY A 8 3.72 -21.12 -14.47
C GLY A 8 4.80 -20.41 -15.28
N PHE A 9 5.92 -21.07 -15.57
CA PHE A 9 7.08 -20.50 -16.27
C PHE A 9 6.88 -20.38 -17.80
N PHE A 10 5.87 -21.05 -18.37
CA PHE A 10 5.67 -21.14 -19.83
C PHE A 10 4.36 -20.51 -20.35
N ASN A 11 3.55 -19.88 -19.52
CA ASN A 11 2.14 -19.60 -19.87
C ASN A 11 1.69 -18.14 -19.68
N GLY A 12 2.40 -17.13 -20.17
CA GLY A 12 1.86 -15.75 -20.34
C GLY A 12 1.40 -14.98 -19.07
N ASP A 13 1.27 -15.65 -17.92
CA ASP A 13 0.88 -15.09 -16.63
C ASP A 13 2.07 -14.35 -16.01
N MET A 14 3.30 -14.82 -16.24
CA MET A 14 4.51 -14.10 -15.86
C MET A 14 4.67 -12.81 -16.67
N ASP A 15 4.35 -12.84 -17.97
CA ASP A 15 4.38 -11.64 -18.83
C ASP A 15 3.33 -10.62 -18.38
N ARG A 16 2.12 -11.08 -18.08
CA ARG A 16 1.06 -10.22 -17.49
C ARG A 16 1.47 -9.64 -16.14
N MET A 17 2.08 -10.44 -15.26
CA MET A 17 2.57 -9.96 -13.97
C MET A 17 3.67 -8.90 -14.14
N ILE A 18 4.62 -9.12 -15.07
CA ILE A 18 5.67 -8.16 -15.41
C ILE A 18 5.05 -6.88 -16.00
N GLU A 19 4.06 -7.00 -16.88
CA GLU A 19 3.33 -5.86 -17.44
C GLU A 19 2.62 -5.04 -16.36
N LYS A 20 1.93 -5.70 -15.42
CA LYS A 20 1.25 -5.03 -14.31
C LYS A 20 2.23 -4.40 -13.33
N PHE A 21 3.34 -5.06 -13.04
CA PHE A 21 4.42 -4.48 -12.24
C PHE A 21 5.05 -3.26 -12.94
N ASN A 22 5.25 -3.33 -14.26
CA ASN A 22 5.75 -2.21 -15.05
C ASN A 22 4.73 -1.06 -15.12
N LEU A 23 3.43 -1.36 -15.20
CA LEU A 23 2.37 -0.38 -15.13
C LEU A 23 2.37 0.31 -13.76
N PHE A 24 2.47 -0.46 -12.68
CA PHE A 24 2.62 0.04 -11.33
C PHE A 24 3.84 0.95 -11.18
N ASP A 25 5.03 0.47 -11.56
CA ASP A 25 6.29 1.22 -11.45
C ASP A 25 6.23 2.52 -12.28
N LYS A 26 5.71 2.46 -13.51
CA LYS A 26 5.50 3.66 -14.35
C LYS A 26 4.50 4.63 -13.72
N THR A 27 3.39 4.14 -13.19
CA THR A 27 2.35 4.97 -12.57
C THR A 27 2.91 5.68 -11.34
N PHE A 28 3.58 4.92 -10.47
CA PHE A 28 4.18 5.43 -9.25
C PHE A 28 5.34 6.41 -9.50
N LYS A 29 6.22 6.13 -10.47
CA LYS A 29 7.35 7.01 -10.83
C LYS A 29 6.91 8.26 -11.59
N LYS A 30 5.85 8.21 -12.42
CA LYS A 30 5.36 9.36 -13.21
C LYS A 30 4.55 10.40 -12.42
N GLY A 31 4.52 10.30 -11.09
CA GLY A 31 3.89 11.32 -10.24
C GLY A 31 2.44 11.03 -9.85
N VAL A 32 1.93 9.81 -10.08
CA VAL A 32 0.71 9.37 -9.37
C VAL A 32 1.10 9.11 -7.93
N LEU A 33 0.45 9.81 -7.00
CA LEU A 33 0.81 9.73 -5.57
C LEU A 33 -0.11 8.81 -4.77
N SER A 34 -1.15 8.21 -5.35
CA SER A 34 -1.97 7.20 -4.65
C SER A 34 -2.37 6.06 -5.59
N VAL A 35 -2.01 4.82 -5.23
CA VAL A 35 -2.33 3.60 -5.99
C VAL A 35 -2.99 2.59 -5.07
N LEU A 36 -4.07 1.95 -5.51
CA LEU A 36 -4.65 0.76 -4.89
C LEU A 36 -4.38 -0.46 -5.77
N LEU A 37 -3.65 -1.42 -5.23
CA LEU A 37 -3.35 -2.69 -5.87
C LEU A 37 -4.28 -3.77 -5.31
N VAL A 38 -5.09 -4.37 -6.18
CA VAL A 38 -5.93 -5.52 -5.83
C VAL A 38 -5.22 -6.76 -6.34
N ASP A 39 -4.73 -7.60 -5.44
CA ASP A 39 -3.92 -8.79 -5.73
C ASP A 39 -4.49 -10.00 -4.98
N PRO A 40 -5.60 -10.59 -5.50
CA PRO A 40 -6.35 -11.65 -4.81
C PRO A 40 -5.51 -12.87 -4.45
N ASP A 41 -4.57 -13.21 -5.33
CA ASP A 41 -3.71 -14.39 -5.21
C ASP A 41 -2.39 -14.11 -4.46
N ASN A 42 -2.21 -12.88 -3.96
CA ASN A 42 -1.03 -12.45 -3.22
C ASN A 42 0.30 -12.68 -3.99
N GLN A 43 0.29 -12.51 -5.32
CA GLN A 43 1.41 -12.87 -6.18
C GLN A 43 2.46 -11.75 -6.31
N MET A 44 2.07 -10.49 -6.12
CA MET A 44 2.96 -9.35 -6.31
C MET A 44 3.85 -9.14 -5.08
N PRO A 45 5.20 -9.20 -5.22
CA PRO A 45 6.13 -9.12 -4.09
C PRO A 45 6.37 -7.65 -3.66
N ILE A 46 5.30 -6.99 -3.19
CA ILE A 46 5.31 -5.55 -2.90
C ILE A 46 6.19 -5.19 -1.69
N ASN A 47 6.38 -6.13 -0.77
CA ASN A 47 7.27 -5.99 0.39
C ASN A 47 8.73 -5.65 0.01
N ASN A 48 9.18 -6.11 -1.16
CA ASN A 48 10.53 -5.84 -1.66
C ASN A 48 10.61 -4.55 -2.50
N TYR A 49 9.48 -3.87 -2.75
CA TYR A 49 9.44 -2.70 -3.61
C TYR A 49 10.27 -1.52 -3.07
N PRO A 50 10.23 -1.15 -1.78
CA PRO A 50 11.09 -0.10 -1.25
C PRO A 50 12.58 -0.37 -1.48
N SER A 51 13.03 -1.61 -1.29
CA SER A 51 14.44 -1.98 -1.46
C SER A 51 14.89 -1.98 -2.93
N LYS A 52 13.95 -2.13 -3.87
CA LYS A 52 14.21 -2.10 -5.32
C LYS A 52 14.13 -0.70 -5.91
N ASN A 53 13.51 0.24 -5.20
CA ASN A 53 13.35 1.63 -5.65
C ASN A 53 14.37 2.52 -4.93
N HIS A 54 15.56 2.66 -5.52
CA HIS A 54 16.65 3.46 -4.95
C HIS A 54 16.45 4.97 -5.09
N ASP A 55 15.51 5.39 -5.94
CA ASP A 55 15.27 6.80 -6.26
C ASP A 55 14.32 7.46 -5.25
N LEU A 56 13.63 6.67 -4.41
CA LEU A 56 12.65 7.15 -3.44
C LEU A 56 12.86 6.51 -2.07
N PHE A 57 12.87 7.31 -1.02
CA PHE A 57 12.92 6.79 0.34
C PHE A 57 11.52 6.34 0.80
N LEU A 58 11.21 5.06 0.57
CA LEU A 58 9.90 4.47 0.85
C LEU A 58 9.87 3.67 2.16
N LYS A 59 8.74 3.72 2.87
CA LYS A 59 8.46 2.90 4.05
C LYS A 59 7.41 1.83 3.76
N TYR A 60 7.73 0.58 4.07
CA TYR A 60 6.77 -0.52 4.03
C TYR A 60 6.12 -0.76 5.40
N ILE A 61 4.81 -0.99 5.39
CA ILE A 61 3.98 -1.30 6.56
C ILE A 61 3.01 -2.42 6.18
N ASP A 62 2.97 -3.47 7.00
CA ASP A 62 2.11 -4.64 6.81
C ASP A 62 0.99 -4.64 7.86
N PHE A 63 -0.23 -4.33 7.44
CA PHE A 63 -1.36 -4.14 8.35
C PHE A 63 -1.87 -5.45 8.96
N SER A 64 -1.58 -6.60 8.34
CA SER A 64 -1.88 -7.92 8.92
C SER A 64 -1.08 -8.22 10.19
N LYS A 65 0.02 -7.49 10.39
CA LYS A 65 0.93 -7.63 11.54
C LYS A 65 0.78 -6.53 12.58
N CYS A 66 -0.14 -5.60 12.38
CA CYS A 66 -0.33 -4.51 13.33
C CYS A 66 -0.93 -5.02 14.65
N GLU A 67 -0.36 -4.57 15.75
CA GLU A 67 -0.81 -4.81 17.11
C GLU A 67 -1.32 -3.52 17.76
N LYS A 68 -1.93 -3.65 18.96
CA LYS A 68 -2.40 -2.49 19.73
C LYS A 68 -1.24 -1.53 20.03
N GLY A 69 -1.43 -0.25 19.72
CA GLY A 69 -0.45 0.82 19.90
C GLY A 69 0.37 1.14 18.64
N ASP A 70 0.29 0.31 17.59
CA ASP A 70 1.07 0.51 16.37
C ASP A 70 0.64 1.75 15.59
N TYR A 71 -0.63 2.17 15.70
CA TYR A 71 -1.07 3.40 15.04
C TYR A 71 -0.21 4.60 15.42
N ARG A 72 0.14 4.74 16.70
CA ARG A 72 0.99 5.83 17.18
C ARG A 72 2.44 5.72 16.71
N LEU A 73 2.91 4.51 16.46
CA LEU A 73 4.24 4.29 15.86
C LEU A 73 4.24 4.65 14.38
N ILE A 74 3.19 4.27 13.65
CA ILE A 74 3.00 4.60 12.25
C ILE A 74 2.87 6.11 12.08
N GLU A 75 2.05 6.79 12.90
CA GLU A 75 1.94 8.26 12.96
C GLU A 75 3.33 8.91 13.04
N LYS A 76 4.17 8.49 14.00
CA LYS A 76 5.53 9.02 14.13
C LYS A 76 6.40 8.76 12.91
N GLN A 77 6.26 7.60 12.27
CA GLN A 77 7.00 7.27 11.06
C GLN A 77 6.55 8.13 9.88
N VAL A 78 5.24 8.41 9.76
CA VAL A 78 4.73 9.28 8.70
C VAL A 78 5.16 10.73 8.92
N MET A 79 5.14 11.22 10.16
CA MET A 79 5.49 12.61 10.49
C MET A 79 7.00 12.89 10.48
N HIS A 80 7.81 11.95 10.98
CA HIS A 80 9.23 12.20 11.28
C HIS A 80 10.18 11.22 10.62
N GLY A 81 9.66 10.26 9.86
CA GLY A 81 10.50 9.26 9.20
C GLY A 81 11.30 9.79 8.01
N GLY A 82 10.96 10.98 7.50
CA GLY A 82 11.62 11.57 6.32
C GLY A 82 11.33 10.84 5.01
N TYR A 83 10.31 9.98 5.00
CA TYR A 83 9.94 9.15 3.86
C TYR A 83 9.22 9.97 2.78
N GLU A 84 9.53 9.68 1.52
CA GLU A 84 8.86 10.26 0.35
C GLU A 84 7.59 9.49 -0.04
N GLY A 85 7.40 8.30 0.54
CA GLY A 85 6.20 7.53 0.34
C GLY A 85 6.07 6.28 1.20
N PHE A 86 4.90 5.68 1.13
CA PHE A 86 4.50 4.53 1.92
C PHE A 86 3.93 3.42 1.04
N VAL A 87 4.27 2.19 1.42
CA VAL A 87 3.70 0.97 0.88
C VAL A 87 2.95 0.28 2.01
N PHE A 88 1.62 0.38 1.96
CA PHE A 88 0.69 -0.24 2.88
C PHE A 88 0.23 -1.58 2.29
N ASP A 89 0.58 -2.68 2.93
CA ASP A 89 0.22 -4.03 2.49
C ASP A 89 -0.83 -4.65 3.41
N ASN A 90 -1.61 -5.58 2.86
CA ASN A 90 -2.70 -6.30 3.53
C ASN A 90 -3.71 -5.34 4.23
N ILE A 91 -4.11 -4.27 3.54
CA ILE A 91 -5.04 -3.26 4.10
C ILE A 91 -6.46 -3.82 4.36
N ASP A 92 -6.78 -4.98 3.79
CA ASP A 92 -8.00 -5.75 4.01
C ASP A 92 -7.94 -6.65 5.25
N GLU A 93 -6.74 -6.83 5.80
CA GLU A 93 -6.49 -7.68 6.97
C GLU A 93 -6.16 -6.85 8.22
N VAL A 94 -6.62 -5.59 8.30
CA VAL A 94 -6.51 -4.81 9.55
C VAL A 94 -7.24 -5.58 10.65
N GLY A 95 -6.46 -6.16 11.55
CA GLY A 95 -6.96 -7.04 12.62
C GLY A 95 -8.00 -6.34 13.51
N TRP A 96 -8.73 -7.12 14.30
CA TRP A 96 -9.66 -6.61 15.31
C TRP A 96 -8.89 -6.06 16.54
N ILE A 97 -8.18 -4.96 16.33
CA ILE A 97 -7.41 -4.27 17.35
C ILE A 97 -8.08 -2.94 17.70
N GLU A 98 -7.78 -2.40 18.88
CA GLU A 98 -8.38 -1.16 19.40
C GLU A 98 -8.20 0.02 18.42
N ASP A 99 -7.02 0.11 17.80
CA ASP A 99 -6.65 1.18 16.88
C ASP A 99 -7.12 0.95 15.43
N LYS A 100 -8.00 -0.03 15.20
CA LYS A 100 -8.44 -0.42 13.85
C LYS A 100 -9.07 0.75 13.10
N ALA A 101 -9.95 1.50 13.75
CA ALA A 101 -10.66 2.60 13.11
C ALA A 101 -9.69 3.70 12.66
N GLU A 102 -8.67 3.97 13.47
CA GLU A 102 -7.61 4.93 13.19
C GLU A 102 -6.72 4.47 12.02
N LEU A 103 -6.36 3.19 11.96
CA LEU A 103 -5.62 2.60 10.84
C LEU A 103 -6.42 2.64 9.53
N GLU A 104 -7.70 2.26 9.56
CA GLU A 104 -8.60 2.37 8.41
C GLU A 104 -8.75 3.83 7.96
N HIS A 105 -8.82 4.76 8.91
CA HIS A 105 -8.91 6.18 8.62
C HIS A 105 -7.62 6.71 7.98
N LEU A 106 -6.44 6.26 8.42
CA LEU A 106 -5.16 6.55 7.79
C LEU A 106 -5.14 6.10 6.32
N ILE A 107 -5.49 4.83 6.06
CA ILE A 107 -5.52 4.26 4.70
C ILE A 107 -6.52 5.02 3.81
N LYS A 108 -7.67 5.39 4.37
CA LYS A 108 -8.69 6.13 3.64
C LYS A 108 -8.20 7.53 3.25
N ASN A 109 -7.63 8.29 4.19
CA ASN A 109 -7.15 9.64 3.90
C ASN A 109 -5.96 9.64 2.95
N SER A 110 -5.08 8.64 3.06
CA SER A 110 -3.94 8.49 2.14
C SER A 110 -4.38 8.22 0.69
N LEU A 111 -5.45 7.43 0.49
CA LEU A 111 -6.05 7.18 -0.83
C LEU A 111 -6.96 8.32 -1.31
N LYS A 112 -7.56 9.10 -0.40
CA LYS A 112 -8.28 10.34 -0.74
C LYS A 112 -7.36 11.49 -1.08
N ARG A 113 -6.10 11.42 -0.65
CA ARG A 113 -5.13 12.52 -0.66
C ARG A 113 -5.60 13.72 0.16
N ASP A 114 -6.28 13.43 1.26
CA ASP A 114 -6.74 14.46 2.17
C ASP A 114 -5.69 14.69 3.26
N THR A 115 -5.89 15.75 4.02
CA THR A 115 -5.11 15.99 5.23
C THR A 115 -5.65 15.15 6.38
N LEU A 116 -4.75 14.58 7.18
CA LEU A 116 -5.11 13.87 8.39
C LEU A 116 -4.54 14.62 9.59
N PRO A 117 -5.39 15.23 10.44
CA PRO A 117 -4.93 15.84 11.67
C PRO A 117 -4.51 14.75 12.66
N PHE A 118 -3.32 14.92 13.19
CA PHE A 118 -2.71 14.13 14.24
C PHE A 118 -2.56 14.98 15.50
N THR A 119 -2.10 14.37 16.59
CA THR A 119 -2.09 15.04 17.91
C THR A 119 -1.28 16.34 17.89
N ASP A 120 -0.16 16.34 17.17
CA ASP A 120 0.81 17.44 17.16
C ASP A 120 1.07 18.03 15.76
N SER A 121 0.41 17.53 14.71
CA SER A 121 0.61 18.02 13.34
C SER A 121 -0.55 17.67 12.40
N ILE A 122 -0.47 18.11 11.15
CA ILE A 122 -1.34 17.68 10.07
C ILE A 122 -0.47 17.02 9.01
N ILE A 123 -0.79 15.77 8.66
CA ILE A 123 -0.14 15.09 7.54
C ILE A 123 -0.92 15.43 6.28
N ASP A 124 -0.22 15.96 5.28
CA ASP A 124 -0.78 16.23 3.96
C ASP A 124 -0.40 15.12 2.97
N PHE A 125 -1.37 14.26 2.64
CA PHE A 125 -1.17 13.21 1.65
C PHE A 125 -1.15 13.73 0.20
N ASN A 126 -1.27 15.04 -0.03
CA ASN A 126 -1.15 15.62 -1.37
C ASN A 126 0.27 15.58 -1.94
N GLU A 127 1.29 15.42 -1.10
CA GLU A 127 2.68 15.40 -1.54
C GLU A 127 3.37 14.05 -1.30
N VAL A 128 2.69 13.13 -0.63
CA VAL A 128 3.23 11.82 -0.24
C VAL A 128 2.78 10.76 -1.23
N LYS A 129 3.72 9.94 -1.70
CA LYS A 129 3.39 8.77 -2.54
C LYS A 129 2.89 7.62 -1.68
N VAL A 130 1.76 7.03 -2.03
CA VAL A 130 1.13 5.95 -1.26
C VAL A 130 0.72 4.84 -2.21
N VAL A 131 1.07 3.61 -1.82
CA VAL A 131 0.57 2.39 -2.44
C VAL A 131 -0.12 1.58 -1.37
N CYS A 132 -1.38 1.23 -1.60
CA CYS A 132 -2.12 0.31 -0.75
C CYS A 132 -2.36 -0.99 -1.51
N ARG A 133 -2.11 -2.14 -0.88
CA ARG A 133 -2.37 -3.46 -1.46
C ARG A 133 -3.35 -4.25 -0.58
N CYS A 134 -4.31 -4.90 -1.23
CA CYS A 134 -5.28 -5.81 -0.63
C CYS A 134 -5.54 -7.00 -1.54
N LYS A 135 -6.05 -8.11 -0.98
CA LYS A 135 -6.58 -9.23 -1.78
C LYS A 135 -7.98 -8.91 -2.28
N GLU A 136 -8.82 -8.34 -1.42
CA GLU A 136 -10.14 -7.82 -1.77
C GLU A 136 -10.26 -6.37 -1.32
N ILE A 137 -10.96 -5.52 -2.10
CA ILE A 137 -11.22 -4.13 -1.70
C ILE A 137 -12.02 -4.13 -0.37
N PRO A 138 -11.47 -3.58 0.72
CA PRO A 138 -12.14 -3.54 2.01
C PRO A 138 -13.45 -2.75 1.98
N GLU A 139 -14.44 -3.17 2.76
CA GLU A 139 -15.75 -2.49 2.88
C GLU A 139 -15.62 -1.00 3.24
N TYR A 140 -14.67 -0.62 4.10
CA TYR A 140 -14.48 0.77 4.53
C TYR A 140 -13.98 1.70 3.40
N LEU A 141 -13.50 1.13 2.28
CA LEU A 141 -13.15 1.87 1.07
C LEU A 141 -14.29 1.90 0.02
N LYS A 142 -15.26 0.98 0.09
CA LYS A 142 -16.36 0.91 -0.87
C LYS A 142 -17.25 2.16 -0.76
N GLY A 143 -17.66 2.68 -1.92
CA GLY A 143 -18.53 3.88 -2.01
C GLY A 143 -17.86 5.20 -1.60
N GLN A 144 -16.56 5.21 -1.33
CA GLN A 144 -15.81 6.44 -1.04
C GLN A 144 -15.32 7.11 -2.32
N SER A 145 -15.37 8.44 -2.38
CA SER A 145 -14.68 9.21 -3.43
C SER A 145 -13.18 9.24 -3.13
N LEU A 146 -12.43 8.29 -3.70
CA LEU A 146 -10.98 8.14 -3.54
C LEU A 146 -10.25 8.70 -4.78
N GLN A 147 -9.06 9.27 -4.58
CA GLN A 147 -8.23 9.82 -5.66
C GLN A 147 -7.06 8.88 -5.96
N MET A 148 -7.38 7.68 -6.42
CA MET A 148 -6.40 6.60 -6.62
C MET A 148 -6.50 5.97 -8.01
N VAL A 149 -5.39 5.43 -8.50
CA VAL A 149 -5.39 4.51 -9.63
C VAL A 149 -5.54 3.08 -9.09
N ILE A 150 -6.53 2.34 -9.59
CA ILE A 150 -6.72 0.93 -9.25
C ILE A 150 -5.96 0.08 -10.27
N ILE A 151 -5.13 -0.84 -9.77
CA ILE A 151 -4.45 -1.85 -10.58
C ILE A 151 -4.87 -3.21 -10.04
N GLU A 152 -5.56 -3.99 -10.86
CA GLU A 152 -5.95 -5.37 -10.53
C GLU A 152 -4.89 -6.32 -11.08
N VAL A 153 -4.37 -7.22 -10.25
CA VAL A 153 -3.32 -8.23 -10.56
C VAL A 153 -3.92 -9.60 -10.80
#